data_AF-A0A384JF20-F1
#
_entry.id   AF-A0A384JF20-F1
#
_cell.length_a   1.000
_cell.length_b   1.000
_cell.length_c   1.000
_cell.angle_alpha   90.00
_cell.angle_beta   90.00
_cell.angle_gamma   90.00
#
_symmetry.space_group_name_H-M   'P 1'
#
loop_
_entity.id
_entity.type
_entity.pdbx_description
1 polymer ?
#
loop_
_entity_poly.entity_id
_entity_poly.type
_entity_poly.pdbx_seq_one_letter_code
_entity_poly.pdbx_strand_id
1 'polypeptide(L)'
;MKLSHTLSILALLVASAVAVAVPQDKSCTQCLTEDTFCSGFAGPVGTCCDGLVCENAPGVADNAHCIRKKKCLVKGATCVSIAGPQGTCCSGKCTFVAADYSVCK
;
A
#
# COMPACT_ATOMS: atom_id res chain seq x y z
N MET A 1 74.34 -0.38 -9.57
CA MET A 1 73.22 -1.18 -10.11
C MET A 1 71.92 -0.52 -9.66
N LYS A 2 71.14 0.05 -10.60
CA LYS A 2 69.88 0.76 -10.30
C LYS A 2 68.75 -0.26 -10.37
N LEU A 3 68.04 -0.43 -9.25
CA LEU A 3 66.90 -1.33 -9.13
C LEU A 3 65.63 -0.51 -8.94
N SER A 4 64.57 -1.03 -9.57
CA SER A 4 63.15 -0.95 -9.18
C SER A 4 62.38 0.36 -9.44
N HIS A 5 61.73 0.35 -10.60
CA HIS A 5 60.29 0.59 -10.80
C HIS A 5 59.45 0.79 -9.53
N THR A 6 58.66 1.86 -9.52
CA THR A 6 57.30 1.82 -8.95
C THR A 6 56.46 2.89 -9.64
N LEU A 7 55.66 2.44 -10.60
CA LEU A 7 54.59 3.22 -11.21
C LEU A 7 53.57 3.51 -10.12
N SER A 8 53.55 4.77 -9.70
CA SER A 8 52.77 5.23 -8.56
C SER A 8 51.47 5.88 -9.03
N ILE A 9 50.46 5.66 -8.19
CA ILE A 9 49.20 6.39 -8.05
C ILE A 9 48.03 5.82 -8.87
N LEU A 10 47.31 4.95 -8.15
CA LEU A 10 45.90 4.63 -8.26
C LEU A 10 45.08 5.80 -8.84
N ALA A 11 44.43 5.57 -9.97
CA ALA A 11 43.30 6.37 -10.39
C ALA A 11 42.15 6.17 -9.40
N LEU A 12 41.87 7.20 -8.59
CA LEU A 12 40.71 7.24 -7.71
C LEU A 12 39.44 7.19 -8.57
N LEU A 13 38.73 6.06 -8.52
CA LEU A 13 37.36 5.95 -9.00
C LEU A 13 36.46 6.82 -8.11
N VAL A 14 36.15 8.02 -8.60
CA VAL A 14 35.03 8.82 -8.10
C VAL A 14 33.76 8.16 -8.63
N ALA A 15 33.29 7.13 -7.93
CA ALA A 15 31.91 6.69 -8.05
C ALA A 15 31.06 7.76 -7.38
N SER A 16 30.62 8.74 -8.17
CA SER A 16 29.55 9.64 -7.79
C SER A 16 28.34 8.76 -7.45
N ALA A 17 28.11 8.54 -6.17
CA ALA A 17 26.80 8.16 -5.69
C ALA A 17 25.88 9.29 -6.15
N VAL A 18 25.15 9.06 -7.23
CA VAL A 18 23.88 9.74 -7.46
C VAL A 18 22.98 9.26 -6.32
N ALA A 19 23.17 9.88 -5.16
CA ALA A 19 22.09 10.06 -4.22
C ALA A 19 21.04 10.81 -5.03
N VAL A 20 20.11 10.06 -5.60
CA VAL A 20 18.80 10.59 -5.96
C VAL A 20 18.28 11.19 -4.67
N ALA A 21 18.54 12.48 -4.50
CA ALA A 21 17.85 13.30 -3.54
C ALA A 21 16.40 13.24 -4.02
N VAL A 22 15.67 12.24 -3.51
CA VAL A 22 14.21 12.26 -3.52
C VAL A 22 13.87 13.61 -2.91
N PRO A 23 13.24 14.53 -3.68
CA PRO A 23 12.97 15.86 -3.19
C PRO A 23 12.09 15.69 -1.95
N GLN A 24 12.65 15.94 -0.78
CA GLN A 24 11.87 16.15 0.43
C GLN A 24 11.35 17.58 0.39
N ASP A 25 10.48 17.82 -0.58
CA ASP A 25 9.78 19.09 -0.70
C ASP A 25 8.71 19.13 0.38
N LYS A 26 9.03 19.89 1.43
CA LYS A 26 8.16 20.20 2.56
C LYS A 26 7.00 21.07 2.11
N SER A 27 6.04 20.55 1.32
CA SER A 27 4.74 21.23 1.12
C SER A 27 3.66 20.45 0.36
N CYS A 28 3.81 19.17 0.03
CA CYS A 28 2.66 18.39 -0.41
C CYS A 28 1.94 17.81 0.81
N THR A 29 0.95 18.53 1.34
CA THR A 29 -0.19 17.92 2.08
C THR A 29 -1.04 17.08 1.13
N GLN A 30 -0.38 16.29 0.28
CA GLN A 30 -0.97 15.47 -0.75
C GLN A 30 -0.98 14.08 -0.17
N CYS A 31 -2.17 13.67 0.25
CA CYS A 31 -2.43 12.33 0.69
C CYS A 31 -2.00 11.31 -0.37
N LEU A 32 -1.65 10.11 0.07
CA LEU A 32 -1.19 9.03 -0.81
C LEU A 32 -2.36 8.54 -1.68
N THR A 33 -2.13 8.47 -3.00
CA THR A 33 -3.11 8.04 -4.00
C THR A 33 -3.29 6.52 -4.00
N GLU A 34 -4.29 6.01 -4.73
CA GLU A 34 -4.56 4.58 -4.87
C GLU A 34 -3.29 3.82 -5.32
N ASP A 35 -3.10 2.60 -4.80
CA ASP A 35 -1.96 1.70 -5.00
C ASP A 35 -0.59 2.22 -4.51
N THR A 36 -0.54 3.39 -3.85
CA THR A 36 0.71 3.94 -3.33
C THR A 36 1.10 3.26 -2.02
N PHE A 37 2.38 2.92 -1.86
CA PHE A 37 2.92 2.34 -0.63
C PHE A 37 2.74 3.30 0.55
N CYS A 38 2.13 2.81 1.63
CA CYS A 38 1.75 3.64 2.77
C CYS A 38 2.33 3.16 4.10
N SER A 39 2.67 1.87 4.23
CA SER A 39 3.32 1.34 5.44
C SER A 39 4.06 0.05 5.12
N GLY A 40 5.17 -0.18 5.82
CA GLY A 40 5.83 -1.48 5.83
C GLY A 40 6.61 -1.71 7.11
N PHE A 41 7.65 -2.55 7.03
CA PHE A 41 8.47 -2.93 8.18
C PHE A 41 9.10 -1.73 8.89
N ALA A 42 9.51 -0.72 8.12
CA ALA A 42 10.10 0.52 8.63
C ALA A 42 9.08 1.48 9.27
N GLY A 43 7.80 1.14 9.28
CA GLY A 43 6.70 1.97 9.79
C GLY A 43 5.90 2.68 8.69
N PRO A 44 5.01 3.61 9.10
CA PRO A 44 4.15 4.35 8.16
C PRO A 44 4.94 5.41 7.38
N VAL A 45 4.65 5.50 6.08
CA VAL A 45 5.26 6.47 5.15
C VAL A 45 4.39 7.72 5.00
N GLY A 46 3.07 7.57 5.11
CA GLY A 46 2.13 8.68 4.98
C GLY A 46 0.68 8.24 5.14
N THR A 47 -0.24 9.20 4.98
CA THR A 47 -1.68 8.96 5.11
C THR A 47 -2.33 8.91 3.72
N CYS A 48 -3.15 7.87 3.48
CA CYS A 48 -3.93 7.74 2.24
C CYS A 48 -4.99 8.83 2.11
N CYS A 49 -5.37 9.14 0.88
CA CYS A 49 -6.47 10.08 0.60
C CYS A 49 -7.81 9.58 1.13
N ASP A 50 -8.75 10.52 1.32
CA ASP A 50 -10.12 10.19 1.71
C ASP A 50 -10.74 9.13 0.78
N GLY A 51 -11.31 8.09 1.39
CA GLY A 51 -11.88 6.94 0.68
C GLY A 51 -10.89 5.81 0.37
N LEU A 52 -9.61 5.97 0.71
CA LEU A 52 -8.59 4.94 0.65
C LEU A 52 -8.23 4.45 2.07
N VAL A 53 -7.76 3.22 2.17
CA VAL A 53 -7.26 2.62 3.41
C VAL A 53 -5.88 2.01 3.16
N CYS A 54 -4.98 2.16 4.12
CA CYS A 54 -3.67 1.54 4.08
C CYS A 54 -3.78 0.08 4.53
N GLU A 55 -3.78 -0.86 3.59
CA GLU A 55 -3.89 -2.29 3.88
C GLU A 55 -2.83 -3.10 3.14
N ASN A 56 -2.41 -4.21 3.76
CA ASN A 56 -1.52 -5.18 3.15
C ASN A 56 -2.25 -6.05 2.13
N ALA A 57 -1.53 -6.45 1.08
CA ALA A 57 -2.02 -7.49 0.20
C ALA A 57 -2.22 -8.81 0.98
N PRO A 58 -3.26 -9.61 0.66
CA PRO A 58 -3.49 -10.89 1.33
C PRO A 58 -2.26 -11.80 1.24
N GLY A 59 -1.74 -12.22 2.40
CA GLY A 59 -0.57 -13.10 2.48
C GLY A 59 0.79 -12.40 2.37
N VAL A 60 0.83 -11.06 2.31
CA VAL A 60 2.07 -10.27 2.31
C VAL A 60 2.13 -9.42 3.57
N ALA A 61 3.12 -9.65 4.42
CA ALA A 61 3.39 -8.77 5.56
C ALA A 61 4.22 -7.56 5.12
N ASP A 62 4.09 -6.45 5.86
CA ASP A 62 4.98 -5.29 5.75
C ASP A 62 5.02 -4.61 4.36
N ASN A 63 3.95 -4.74 3.57
CA ASN A 63 3.82 -4.12 2.26
C ASN A 63 2.40 -3.58 2.05
N ALA A 64 2.05 -2.57 2.84
CA ALA A 64 0.74 -1.95 2.81
C ALA A 64 0.68 -0.87 1.75
N HIS A 65 -0.41 -0.87 0.98
CA HIS A 65 -0.70 0.13 -0.04
C HIS A 65 -2.04 0.79 0.23
N CYS A 66 -2.20 2.01 -0.26
CA CYS A 66 -3.47 2.73 -0.22
C CYS A 66 -4.43 2.10 -1.21
N ILE A 67 -5.31 1.24 -0.73
CA ILE A 67 -6.34 0.63 -1.57
C ILE A 67 -7.65 1.37 -1.40
N ARG A 68 -8.45 1.41 -2.45
CA ARG A 68 -9.80 1.94 -2.33
C ARG A 68 -10.57 1.10 -1.33
N LYS A 69 -11.16 1.76 -0.33
CA LYS A 69 -11.97 1.09 0.65
C LYS A 69 -13.08 0.38 -0.12
N LYS A 70 -13.01 -0.96 -0.20
CA LYS A 70 -14.04 -1.75 -0.89
C LYS A 70 -15.35 -1.31 -0.29
N LYS A 71 -16.28 -0.84 -1.13
CA LYS A 71 -17.63 -0.48 -0.70
C LYS A 71 -18.27 -1.75 -0.17
N CYS A 72 -18.11 -1.98 1.12
CA CYS A 72 -18.72 -3.08 1.82
C CYS A 72 -20.16 -2.68 2.15
N LEU A 73 -21.04 -3.66 2.18
CA LEU A 73 -22.44 -3.46 2.48
C LEU A 73 -22.59 -3.14 3.97
N VAL A 74 -23.22 -1.99 4.25
CA VAL A 74 -23.50 -1.53 5.63
C VAL A 74 -24.45 -2.49 6.33
N LYS A 75 -24.47 -2.45 7.66
CA LYS A 75 -25.43 -3.24 8.46
C LYS A 75 -26.86 -2.96 8.00
N GLY A 76 -27.65 -4.01 7.79
CA GLY A 76 -29.01 -3.97 7.27
C GLY A 76 -29.12 -4.00 5.73
N ALA A 77 -28.03 -3.79 4.99
CA ALA A 77 -28.05 -3.90 3.53
C ALA A 77 -28.12 -5.37 3.08
N THR A 78 -28.81 -5.62 1.96
CA THR A 78 -28.95 -6.95 1.36
C THR A 78 -27.62 -7.41 0.77
N CYS A 79 -27.09 -8.54 1.26
CA CYS A 79 -25.86 -9.16 0.77
C CYS A 79 -26.10 -10.28 -0.24
N VAL A 80 -27.23 -10.98 -0.12
CA VAL A 80 -27.68 -11.98 -1.10
C VAL A 80 -29.16 -11.77 -1.32
N SER A 81 -29.60 -11.83 -2.57
CA SER A 81 -31.00 -11.78 -2.97
C SER A 81 -31.32 -12.91 -3.95
N ILE A 82 -32.59 -13.04 -4.34
CA ILE A 82 -33.01 -13.97 -5.40
C ILE A 82 -32.29 -13.71 -6.75
N ALA A 83 -31.82 -12.48 -6.98
CA ALA A 83 -31.05 -12.11 -8.17
C ALA A 83 -29.57 -12.54 -8.08
N GLY A 84 -29.12 -13.01 -6.92
CA GLY A 84 -27.74 -13.43 -6.66
C GLY A 84 -27.03 -12.60 -5.57
N PRO A 85 -25.69 -12.72 -5.49
CA PRO A 85 -24.88 -12.00 -4.51
C PRO A 85 -24.76 -10.50 -4.85
N GLN A 86 -25.08 -9.65 -3.87
CA GLN A 86 -25.06 -8.20 -4.01
C GLN A 86 -23.72 -7.57 -3.57
N GLY A 87 -22.95 -8.30 -2.75
CA GLY A 87 -21.65 -7.84 -2.26
C GLY A 87 -21.31 -8.41 -0.89
N THR A 88 -20.19 -7.93 -0.33
CA THR A 88 -19.68 -8.40 0.96
C THR A 88 -20.02 -7.40 2.07
N CYS A 89 -20.55 -7.90 3.18
CA CYS A 89 -20.84 -7.11 4.37
C CYS A 89 -19.57 -6.55 5.02
N CYS A 90 -19.62 -5.32 5.53
CA CYS A 90 -18.48 -4.72 6.25
C CYS A 90 -18.08 -5.51 7.49
N SER A 91 -19.04 -6.19 8.12
CA SER A 91 -18.82 -7.06 9.28
C SER A 91 -18.35 -8.47 8.91
N GLY A 92 -18.32 -8.81 7.60
CA GLY A 92 -18.13 -10.16 7.10
C GLY A 92 -19.32 -11.10 7.36
N LYS A 93 -20.39 -10.65 8.01
CA LYS A 93 -21.55 -11.48 8.36
C LYS A 93 -22.76 -11.15 7.51
N CYS A 94 -23.13 -12.08 6.64
CA CYS A 94 -24.38 -12.08 5.89
C CYS A 94 -25.35 -13.09 6.53
N THR A 95 -26.47 -12.60 7.08
CA THR A 95 -27.45 -13.44 7.80
C THR A 95 -28.70 -13.63 6.95
N PHE A 96 -29.13 -14.88 6.80
CA PHE A 96 -30.41 -15.22 6.19
C PHE A 96 -31.58 -14.62 6.99
N VAL A 97 -32.45 -13.88 6.30
CA VAL A 97 -33.64 -13.27 6.91
C VAL A 97 -34.91 -13.92 6.38
N ALA A 98 -34.98 -14.11 5.07
CA ALA A 98 -36.11 -14.71 4.38
C ALA A 98 -35.63 -15.52 3.17
N ALA A 99 -36.51 -16.34 2.59
CA ALA A 99 -36.20 -17.21 1.46
C ALA A 99 -35.61 -16.46 0.24
N ASP A 100 -35.93 -15.18 0.12
CA ASP A 100 -35.61 -14.31 -1.00
C ASP A 100 -34.44 -13.35 -0.72
N TYR A 101 -34.00 -13.18 0.53
CA TYR A 101 -32.86 -12.32 0.85
C TYR A 101 -32.15 -12.58 2.19
N SER A 102 -30.87 -12.20 2.21
CA SER A 102 -29.99 -12.16 3.39
C SER A 102 -29.44 -10.76 3.57
N VAL A 103 -29.24 -10.32 4.81
CA VAL A 103 -28.76 -8.97 5.15
C VAL A 103 -27.48 -8.97 5.98
N CYS A 104 -26.74 -7.89 5.89
CA CYS A 104 -25.54 -7.67 6.68
C CYS A 104 -25.86 -7.40 8.15
N LYS A 105 -25.17 -8.07 9.07
CA LYS A 105 -25.34 -7.88 10.52
C LYS A 105 -24.17 -7.20 11.20
#